data_AF-A0A7L4P2L5-F1
#
_entry.id   AF-A0A7L4P2L5-F1
#
_cell.length_a   1.000
_cell.length_b   1.000
_cell.length_c   1.000
_cell.angle_alpha   90.00
_cell.angle_beta   90.00
_cell.angle_gamma   90.00
#
_symmetry.space_group_name_H-M   'P 1'
#
loop_
_entity.id
_entity.type
_entity.pdbx_description
1 polymer ?
#
loop_
_entity_poly.entity_id
_entity_poly.type
_entity_poly.pdbx_seq_one_letter_code
_entity_poly.pdbx_strand_id
1 'polypeptide(L)'
;MEVKVVEYGFSEENESYYVTYRVKNLDLVSLKKLKERLKDPVVVICDELFLTVYFEERFYPFKSEEAQINPEDFLAREELEMTAYLLGLLED
;
A
#
# COMPACT_ATOMS: atom_id res chain seq x y z
N MET A 1 11.93 5.03 -5.95
CA MET A 1 10.79 4.57 -5.14
C MET A 1 10.67 3.07 -5.28
N GLU A 2 10.62 2.37 -4.15
CA GLU A 2 10.41 0.92 -4.06
C GLU A 2 9.23 0.68 -3.13
N VAL A 3 8.21 -0.03 -3.59
CA VAL A 3 7.01 -0.36 -2.80
C VAL A 3 7.02 -1.85 -2.51
N LYS A 4 6.79 -2.22 -1.25
CA LYS A 4 6.63 -3.61 -0.81
C LYS A 4 5.41 -3.78 0.06
N VAL A 5 4.61 -4.81 -0.20
CA VAL A 5 3.57 -5.23 0.74
C VAL A 5 4.27 -5.90 1.93
N VAL A 6 3.99 -5.42 3.14
CA VAL A 6 4.62 -5.94 4.37
C VAL A 6 3.64 -6.64 5.30
N GLU A 7 2.35 -6.29 5.20
CA GLU A 7 1.29 -6.90 5.98
C GLU A 7 -0.03 -6.73 5.23
N TYR A 8 -0.92 -7.71 5.35
CA TYR A 8 -2.29 -7.63 4.83
C TYR A 8 -3.18 -8.60 5.60
N GLY A 9 -4.47 -8.29 5.69
CA GLY A 9 -5.42 -9.18 6.34
C GLY A 9 -6.75 -8.51 6.61
N PHE A 10 -7.47 -9.05 7.59
CA PHE A 10 -8.69 -8.46 8.14
C PHE A 10 -8.41 -7.93 9.55
N SER A 11 -8.73 -6.67 9.79
CA SER A 11 -8.64 -6.05 11.12
C SER A 11 -9.99 -6.19 11.82
N GLU A 12 -10.04 -7.00 12.88
CA GLU A 12 -11.26 -7.13 13.70
C GLU A 12 -11.62 -5.81 14.40
N GLU A 13 -10.62 -5.01 14.78
CA GLU A 13 -10.83 -3.71 15.43
C GLU A 13 -11.49 -2.69 14.51
N ASN A 14 -11.08 -2.65 13.24
CA ASN A 14 -11.61 -1.72 12.24
C ASN A 14 -12.73 -2.34 11.38
N GLU A 15 -13.11 -3.59 11.65
CA GLU A 15 -14.04 -4.41 10.87
C GLU A 15 -13.80 -4.32 9.34
N SER A 16 -12.53 -4.23 8.93
CA SER A 16 -12.14 -3.89 7.55
C SER A 16 -10.92 -4.70 7.10
N TYR A 17 -10.87 -5.01 5.81
CA TYR A 17 -9.66 -5.57 5.21
C TYR A 17 -8.60 -4.48 5.05
N TYR A 18 -7.33 -4.84 5.14
CA TYR A 18 -6.23 -3.90 5.00
C TYR A 18 -5.04 -4.47 4.26
N VAL A 19 -4.25 -3.57 3.68
CA VAL A 19 -2.92 -3.83 3.15
C VAL A 19 -2.00 -2.71 3.62
N THR A 20 -0.87 -3.07 4.22
CA THR A 20 0.18 -2.16 4.62
C THR A 20 1.37 -2.29 3.67
N TYR A 21 1.75 -1.15 3.10
CA TYR A 21 2.84 -1.01 2.17
C TYR A 21 3.99 -0.27 2.83
N ARG A 22 5.20 -0.74 2.60
CA ARG A 22 6.44 -0.04 2.93
C ARG A 22 7.01 0.56 1.65
N VAL A 23 7.23 1.87 1.68
CA VAL A 23 7.78 2.63 0.56
C VAL A 23 9.15 3.16 0.94
N LYS A 24 10.16 2.76 0.16
CA LYS A 24 11.57 3.17 0.32
C LYS A 24 12.06 3.98 -0.87
N ASN A 25 13.27 4.53 -0.72
CA ASN A 25 13.96 5.29 -1.77
C ASN A 25 13.11 6.45 -2.30
N LEU A 26 12.51 7.18 -1.35
CA LEU A 26 11.85 8.47 -1.58
C LEU A 26 12.81 9.58 -1.15
N ASP A 27 12.97 10.61 -1.98
CA ASP A 27 13.62 11.84 -1.53
C ASP A 27 12.67 12.63 -0.61
N LEU A 28 13.23 13.57 0.17
CA LEU A 28 12.48 14.36 1.15
C LEU A 28 11.33 15.17 0.53
N VAL A 29 11.46 15.62 -0.72
CA VAL A 29 10.40 16.38 -1.41
C VAL A 29 9.24 15.44 -1.74
N SER A 30 9.54 14.28 -2.32
CA SER A 30 8.53 13.25 -2.63
C SER A 30 7.82 12.75 -1.37
N LEU A 31 8.56 12.45 -0.31
CA LEU A 31 7.99 12.01 0.97
C LEU A 31 7.01 13.05 1.54
N LYS A 32 7.38 14.34 1.51
CA LYS A 32 6.51 15.42 1.99
C LYS A 32 5.25 15.55 1.16
N LYS A 33 5.37 15.52 -0.18
CA LYS A 33 4.21 15.56 -1.09
C LYS A 33 3.25 14.41 -0.83
N LEU A 34 3.75 13.18 -0.71
CA LEU A 34 2.92 12.01 -0.44
C LEU A 34 2.21 12.13 0.90
N LYS A 35 2.90 12.58 1.95
CA LYS A 35 2.29 12.79 3.28
C LYS A 35 1.14 13.81 3.26
N GLU A 36 1.22 14.82 2.40
CA GLU A 36 0.17 15.85 2.28
C GLU A 36 -1.01 15.41 1.40
N ARG A 37 -0.78 14.49 0.45
CA ARG A 37 -1.77 14.08 -0.56
C ARG A 37 -2.47 12.77 -0.25
N LEU A 38 -1.82 11.87 0.47
CA LEU A 38 -2.40 10.60 0.91
C LEU A 38 -3.50 10.87 1.95
N LYS A 39 -4.66 10.28 1.73
CA LYS A 39 -5.82 10.38 2.65
C LYS A 39 -5.79 9.28 3.70
N ASP A 40 -5.24 8.13 3.34
CA ASP A 40 -5.14 6.96 4.18
C ASP A 40 -4.11 7.14 5.30
N PRO A 41 -4.18 6.34 6.38
CA PRO A 41 -3.21 6.39 7.47
C PRO A 41 -1.78 6.15 6.99
N VAL A 42 -0.89 7.09 7.34
CA VAL A 42 0.54 7.04 7.02
C VAL A 42 1.38 7.20 8.28
N VAL A 43 2.40 6.36 8.41
CA VAL A 43 3.45 6.47 9.42
C VAL A 43 4.79 6.61 8.70
N VAL A 44 5.66 7.52 9.17
CA VAL A 44 7.01 7.69 8.63
C VAL A 44 8.03 7.27 9.68
N ILE A 45 8.93 6.34 9.33
CA ILE A 45 9.97 5.80 10.22
C ILE A 45 11.28 5.75 9.42
N CYS A 46 12.33 6.42 9.89
CA CYS A 46 13.67 6.40 9.26
C CYS A 46 13.66 6.64 7.74
N ASP A 47 12.94 7.68 7.29
CA ASP A 47 12.76 8.04 5.87
C ASP A 47 12.01 6.99 5.01
N GLU A 48 11.42 5.99 5.64
CA GLU A 48 10.50 5.03 5.01
C GLU A 48 9.05 5.40 5.34
N LEU A 49 8.17 5.24 4.35
CA LEU A 49 6.75 5.51 4.48
C LEU A 49 5.98 4.20 4.59
N PHE A 50 5.21 4.05 5.66
CA PHE A 50 4.29 2.95 5.89
C PHE A 50 2.87 3.47 5.65
N LEU A 51 2.23 2.96 4.61
CA LEU A 51 0.88 3.32 4.18
C LEU A 51 -0.03 2.13 4.44
N THR A 52 -1.12 2.33 5.19
CA THR A 52 -2.15 1.30 5.38
C THR A 52 -3.42 1.71 4.68
N VAL A 53 -3.82 0.95 3.67
CA VAL A 53 -5.07 1.17 2.94
C VAL A 53 -6.11 0.17 3.43
N TYR A 54 -7.31 0.66 3.71
CA TYR A 54 -8.45 -0.17 4.12
C TYR A 54 -9.41 -0.39 2.96
N PHE A 55 -9.96 -1.59 2.88
CA PHE A 55 -10.80 -2.04 1.77
C PHE A 55 -12.13 -2.60 2.30
N GLU A 56 -13.22 -2.27 1.60
CA GLU A 56 -14.40 -3.12 1.65
C GLU A 56 -14.05 -4.48 1.06
N GLU A 57 -14.68 -5.54 1.57
CA GLU A 57 -14.39 -6.93 1.20
C GLU A 57 -14.39 -7.18 -0.32
N ARG A 58 -15.28 -6.53 -1.07
CA ARG A 58 -15.38 -6.67 -2.54
C ARG A 58 -14.21 -6.07 -3.32
N PHE A 59 -13.43 -5.18 -2.70
CA PHE A 59 -12.28 -4.51 -3.30
C PHE A 59 -10.95 -5.03 -2.74
N TYR A 60 -10.99 -6.01 -1.83
CA TYR A 60 -9.79 -6.53 -1.21
C TYR A 60 -8.97 -7.37 -2.21
N PRO A 61 -7.71 -6.99 -2.51
CA PRO A 61 -6.93 -7.60 -3.58
C PRO A 61 -6.56 -9.06 -3.33
N PHE A 62 -6.54 -9.51 -2.07
CA PHE A 62 -6.10 -10.86 -1.69
C PHE A 62 -7.25 -11.82 -1.35
N LYS A 63 -8.50 -11.49 -1.69
CA LYS A 63 -9.66 -12.34 -1.36
C LYS A 63 -9.82 -13.57 -2.26
N SER A 64 -9.39 -13.50 -3.52
CA SER A 64 -9.71 -14.53 -4.52
C SER A 64 -9.01 -15.87 -4.25
N GLU A 65 -9.65 -16.98 -4.64
CA GLU A 65 -9.02 -18.32 -4.58
C GLU A 65 -7.73 -18.36 -5.41
N GLU A 66 -7.67 -17.60 -6.51
CA GLU A 66 -6.47 -17.46 -7.34
C GLU A 66 -5.29 -16.84 -6.58
N ALA A 67 -5.55 -15.90 -5.66
CA ALA A 67 -4.52 -15.31 -4.79
C ALA A 67 -3.91 -16.34 -3.82
N GLN A 68 -4.63 -17.42 -3.52
CA GLN A 68 -4.13 -18.50 -2.67
C GLN A 68 -3.27 -19.51 -3.45
N ILE A 69 -3.44 -19.60 -4.78
CA ILE A 69 -2.72 -20.56 -5.63
C ILE A 69 -1.33 -20.01 -6.02
N ASN A 70 -1.24 -18.72 -6.35
CA ASN A 70 0.04 -18.06 -6.64
C ASN A 70 0.16 -16.70 -5.95
N PRO A 71 0.42 -16.67 -4.63
CA PRO A 71 0.43 -15.42 -3.85
C PRO A 71 1.54 -14.46 -4.29
N GLU A 72 2.64 -14.95 -4.86
CA GLU A 72 3.77 -14.12 -5.30
C GLU A 72 3.38 -13.19 -6.47
N ASP A 73 2.62 -13.69 -7.43
CA ASP A 73 2.15 -12.87 -8.56
C ASP A 73 1.18 -11.77 -8.11
N PHE A 74 0.31 -12.08 -7.15
CA PHE A 74 -0.63 -11.10 -6.59
C PHE A 74 0.09 -10.02 -5.79
N LEU A 75 1.08 -10.40 -4.97
CA LEU A 75 1.93 -9.44 -4.27
C LEU A 75 2.68 -8.54 -5.24
N ALA A 76 3.31 -9.12 -6.28
CA ALA A 76 4.04 -8.34 -7.27
C ALA A 76 3.13 -7.37 -8.04
N ARG A 77 1.92 -7.82 -8.39
CA ARG A 77 0.92 -6.98 -9.05
C ARG A 77 0.48 -5.83 -8.15
N GLU A 78 0.16 -6.12 -6.89
CA GLU A 78 -0.29 -5.14 -5.92
C GLU A 78 0.81 -4.08 -5.64
N GLU A 79 2.07 -4.50 -5.55
CA GLU A 79 3.22 -3.59 -5.43
C GLU A 79 3.36 -2.66 -6.65
N LEU A 80 3.12 -3.17 -7.87
CA LEU A 80 3.14 -2.38 -9.10
C LEU A 80 1.97 -1.39 -9.16
N GLU A 81 0.76 -1.82 -8.82
CA GLU A 81 -0.43 -0.97 -8.79
C GLU A 81 -0.26 0.18 -7.79
N MET A 82 0.22 -0.11 -6.58
CA MET A 82 0.50 0.90 -5.57
C MET A 82 1.64 1.83 -5.99
N THR A 83 2.69 1.31 -6.66
CA THR A 83 3.75 2.16 -7.22
C THR A 83 3.18 3.16 -8.22
N ALA A 84 2.31 2.72 -9.14
CA ALA A 84 1.68 3.59 -10.13
C ALA A 84 0.78 4.64 -9.48
N TYR A 85 0.01 4.26 -8.47
CA TYR A 85 -0.82 5.19 -7.70
C TYR A 85 0.01 6.29 -7.03
N LEU A 86 1.08 5.92 -6.33
CA LEU A 86 1.96 6.88 -5.65
C LEU A 86 2.70 7.79 -6.64
N LEU A 87 3.10 7.29 -7.81
CA LEU A 87 3.68 8.11 -8.87
C LEU A 87 2.67 9.15 -9.39
N GLY A 88 1.43 8.74 -9.65
CA GLY A 88 0.37 9.68 -10.05
C GLY A 88 0.18 10.79 -9.01
N LEU A 89 0.16 10.43 -7.73
CA LEU A 89 0.10 11.40 -6.64
C LEU A 89 1.32 12.33 -6.54
N LEU A 90 2.47 12.01 -7.13
CA LEU A 90 3.66 12.86 -7.12
C LEU A 90 3.72 13.83 -8.32
N GLU A 91 3.13 13.40 -9.45
CA GLU A 91 3.06 14.14 -10.71
C GLU A 91 1.97 15.22 -10.74
N ASP A 92 0.88 15.04 -9.98
CA ASP A 92 -0.14 16.09 -9.72
C ASP A 92 0.43 17.30 -8.95
#